data_AF-A0AAD8ES61-F1
#
_entry.id   AF-A0AAD8ES61-F1
#
_cell.length_a   1.000
_cell.length_b   1.000
_cell.length_c   1.000
_cell.angle_alpha   90.00
_cell.angle_beta   90.00
_cell.angle_gamma   90.00
#
_symmetry.space_group_name_H-M   'P 1'
#
loop_
_entity.id
_entity.type
_entity.pdbx_description
1 polymer ?
#
loop_
_entity_poly.entity_id
_entity_poly.type
_entity_poly.pdbx_seq_one_letter_code
_entity_poly.pdbx_strand_id
1 'polypeptide(L)'
;MFSIYTWFPYHSHSVCAHVREVVINKWNFKDGGKFSSDSSLFPSKIGNDLKNCTLKVSTLEIEPFNSLYNSSNGLQAGDLEGRLFNLIAKTLNFRFILKRPENDDWGEKLPNNTWTGMKGDLFKNVTEVGFGGLLLDTELCNVFDCTSPYLKDRLIWHVARPLQIPQWQGIYRVFKTYMWITILIICVVVTILMWLMGLSEKEVYFHKLDQSFSHMWASFLGVSVPCLPKSPKLRTLFFIWVIYCLHINILYLSFLTSFMINPGSEHQVSSVEELIHSTLQYGYHNGFDKYFNDPTDNLMVTILNHRKHCEGDGTRCLLRMVIKEIFPFWYQKL
;
A
#
# COMPACT_ATOMS: atom_id res chain seq x y z
N MET A 1 -50.15 -32.79 -14.25
CA MET A 1 -48.92 -33.50 -13.87
C MET A 1 -47.78 -32.52 -14.03
N PHE A 2 -47.00 -32.24 -12.98
CA PHE A 2 -45.84 -31.33 -13.08
C PHE A 2 -44.57 -32.13 -13.29
N SER A 3 -43.71 -31.68 -14.19
CA SER A 3 -42.38 -32.28 -14.37
C SER A 3 -41.37 -31.51 -13.53
N ILE A 4 -40.53 -32.25 -12.81
CA ILE A 4 -39.45 -31.71 -11.99
C ILE A 4 -38.18 -31.92 -12.77
N TYR A 5 -37.44 -30.83 -12.94
CA TYR A 5 -36.21 -30.81 -13.71
C TYR A 5 -35.01 -30.72 -12.78
N THR A 6 -33.94 -31.32 -13.22
CA THR A 6 -32.61 -31.25 -12.61
C THR A 6 -31.60 -31.05 -13.73
N TRP A 7 -30.34 -30.89 -13.37
CA TRP A 7 -29.26 -30.81 -14.32
C TRP A 7 -28.06 -31.61 -13.82
N PHE A 8 -27.24 -32.08 -14.74
CA PHE A 8 -26.00 -32.78 -14.42
C PHE A 8 -24.81 -32.11 -15.12
N PRO A 9 -23.70 -31.88 -14.42
CA PRO A 9 -22.52 -31.21 -14.98
C PRO A 9 -21.77 -32.04 -16.02
N TYR A 10 -21.96 -33.37 -16.03
CA TYR A 10 -21.23 -34.29 -16.91
C TYR A 10 -22.17 -35.04 -17.84
N HIS A 11 -21.92 -34.93 -19.15
CA HIS A 11 -22.52 -35.82 -20.15
C HIS A 11 -21.48 -36.75 -20.78
N SER A 12 -20.26 -36.26 -21.06
CA SER A 12 -19.15 -37.03 -21.61
C SER A 12 -17.80 -36.36 -21.28
N HIS A 13 -16.67 -37.00 -21.63
CA HIS A 13 -15.32 -36.43 -21.43
C HIS A 13 -15.09 -35.08 -22.15
N SER A 14 -15.82 -34.82 -23.25
CA SER A 14 -15.71 -33.59 -24.05
C SER A 14 -16.87 -32.62 -23.87
N VAL A 15 -17.98 -33.08 -23.27
CA VAL A 15 -19.17 -32.26 -22.99
C VAL A 15 -19.42 -32.29 -21.49
N CYS A 16 -18.78 -31.37 -20.81
CA CYS A 16 -18.97 -31.12 -19.39
C CYS A 16 -18.98 -29.61 -19.14
N ALA A 17 -19.65 -29.20 -18.06
CA ALA A 17 -20.13 -27.84 -17.80
C ALA A 17 -21.24 -27.32 -18.75
N HIS A 18 -21.65 -28.09 -19.77
CA HIS A 18 -22.89 -27.81 -20.52
C HIS A 18 -24.12 -28.34 -19.78
N VAL A 19 -24.77 -27.42 -19.05
CA VAL A 19 -25.99 -27.70 -18.29
C VAL A 19 -27.16 -27.95 -19.25
N ARG A 20 -27.66 -29.20 -19.28
CA ARG A 20 -28.94 -29.54 -19.91
C ARG A 20 -29.93 -29.93 -18.83
N GLU A 21 -31.16 -29.45 -18.99
CA GLU A 21 -32.27 -29.84 -18.13
C GLU A 21 -32.68 -31.29 -18.42
N VAL A 22 -32.75 -32.08 -17.35
CA VAL A 22 -33.17 -33.48 -17.37
C VAL A 22 -34.37 -33.62 -16.44
N VAL A 23 -35.44 -34.26 -16.91
CA VAL A 23 -36.61 -34.55 -16.05
C VAL A 23 -36.20 -35.61 -15.04
N ILE A 24 -36.18 -35.27 -13.76
CA ILE A 24 -35.85 -36.21 -12.68
C ILE A 24 -37.08 -36.96 -12.20
N ASN A 25 -38.25 -36.29 -12.16
CA ASN A 25 -39.49 -36.88 -11.68
C ASN A 25 -40.71 -36.14 -12.24
N LYS A 26 -41.89 -36.73 -12.06
CA LYS A 26 -43.19 -36.12 -12.38
C LYS A 26 -44.14 -36.25 -11.20
N TRP A 27 -44.71 -35.13 -10.75
CA TRP A 27 -45.74 -35.09 -9.71
C TRP A 27 -47.14 -35.30 -10.30
N ASN A 28 -47.84 -36.33 -9.82
CA ASN A 28 -49.22 -36.62 -10.18
C ASN A 28 -50.16 -36.16 -9.05
N PHE A 29 -51.24 -35.47 -9.38
CA PHE A 29 -52.19 -34.86 -8.43
C PHE A 29 -53.33 -35.79 -7.99
N LYS A 30 -53.47 -36.95 -8.62
CA LYS A 30 -54.50 -37.92 -8.24
C LYS A 30 -54.16 -38.57 -6.90
N ASP A 31 -55.18 -38.90 -6.11
CA ASP A 31 -55.09 -39.67 -4.85
C ASP A 31 -54.14 -39.08 -3.79
N GLY A 32 -54.24 -37.76 -3.54
CA GLY A 32 -53.46 -37.10 -2.49
C GLY A 32 -52.04 -36.69 -2.89
N GLY A 33 -51.64 -36.94 -4.14
CA GLY A 33 -50.36 -36.49 -4.69
C GLY A 33 -49.25 -37.52 -4.52
N LYS A 34 -48.68 -38.01 -5.63
CA LYS A 34 -47.55 -38.96 -5.60
C LYS A 34 -46.52 -38.65 -6.69
N PHE A 35 -45.25 -38.84 -6.37
CA PHE A 35 -44.17 -38.87 -7.36
C PHE A 35 -44.30 -40.11 -8.26
N SER A 36 -43.99 -39.94 -9.54
CA SER A 36 -44.10 -41.03 -10.53
C SER A 36 -42.97 -42.05 -10.41
N SER A 37 -41.83 -41.66 -9.81
CA SER A 37 -40.68 -42.53 -9.55
C SER A 37 -40.11 -42.28 -8.14
N ASP A 38 -39.46 -43.27 -7.54
CA ASP A 38 -38.75 -43.14 -6.26
C ASP A 38 -37.32 -42.58 -6.47
N SER A 39 -37.17 -41.51 -7.26
CA SER A 39 -35.88 -40.89 -7.54
C SER A 39 -35.46 -39.91 -6.43
N SER A 40 -34.20 -39.90 -6.02
CA SER A 40 -33.65 -38.82 -5.17
C SER A 40 -33.72 -37.49 -5.90
N LEU A 41 -34.44 -36.50 -5.33
CA LEU A 41 -34.64 -35.18 -5.94
C LEU A 41 -33.38 -34.29 -5.89
N PHE A 42 -32.51 -34.55 -4.91
CA PHE A 42 -31.30 -33.76 -4.65
C PHE A 42 -30.05 -34.66 -4.60
N PRO A 43 -29.68 -35.32 -5.72
CA PRO A 43 -28.45 -36.10 -5.76
C PRO A 43 -27.24 -35.17 -5.63
N SER A 44 -26.15 -35.67 -5.04
CA SER A 44 -24.86 -34.98 -5.11
C SER A 44 -24.38 -34.98 -6.57
N LYS A 45 -24.44 -33.83 -7.23
CA LYS A 45 -24.16 -33.67 -8.67
C LYS A 45 -22.69 -33.38 -8.97
N ILE A 46 -22.01 -32.71 -8.05
CA ILE A 46 -20.60 -32.32 -8.15
C ILE A 46 -19.89 -33.02 -7.00
N GLY A 47 -19.18 -34.10 -7.33
CA GLY A 47 -18.28 -34.78 -6.41
C GLY A 47 -16.85 -34.23 -6.50
N ASN A 48 -15.92 -34.90 -5.81
CA ASN A 48 -14.50 -34.53 -5.82
C ASN A 48 -13.75 -34.99 -7.09
N ASP A 49 -14.46 -35.46 -8.12
CA ASP A 49 -13.88 -36.00 -9.36
C ASP A 49 -14.67 -35.50 -10.58
N LEU A 50 -13.99 -34.74 -11.44
CA LEU A 50 -14.48 -34.19 -12.70
C LEU A 50 -14.19 -35.10 -13.91
N LYS A 51 -13.76 -36.35 -13.68
CA LYS A 51 -13.67 -37.43 -14.67
C LYS A 51 -12.90 -37.04 -15.94
N ASN A 52 -11.76 -36.37 -15.78
CA ASN A 52 -10.93 -35.87 -16.87
C ASN A 52 -11.64 -34.91 -17.85
N CYS A 53 -12.68 -34.21 -17.39
CA CYS A 53 -13.32 -33.15 -18.17
C CYS A 53 -12.30 -32.11 -18.65
N THR A 54 -12.43 -31.61 -19.87
CA THR A 54 -11.57 -30.52 -20.37
C THR A 54 -12.29 -29.17 -20.30
N LEU A 55 -11.81 -28.26 -19.45
CA LEU A 55 -12.35 -26.90 -19.28
C LEU A 55 -11.49 -25.86 -20.03
N LYS A 56 -12.12 -24.88 -20.66
CA LYS A 56 -11.48 -23.69 -21.21
C LYS A 56 -11.41 -22.62 -20.13
N VAL A 57 -10.20 -22.10 -19.92
CA VAL A 57 -9.92 -21.22 -18.80
C VAL A 57 -9.27 -19.94 -19.32
N SER A 58 -9.87 -18.79 -18.99
CA SER A 58 -9.32 -17.49 -19.34
C SER A 58 -8.36 -17.03 -18.25
N THR A 59 -7.17 -16.57 -18.63
CA THR A 59 -6.16 -16.05 -17.70
C THR A 59 -5.28 -15.01 -18.37
N LEU A 60 -4.80 -14.03 -17.60
CA LEU A 60 -3.88 -12.99 -18.06
C LEU A 60 -2.55 -13.06 -17.31
N GLU A 61 -1.54 -12.41 -17.87
CA GLU A 61 -0.21 -12.30 -17.27
C GLU A 61 -0.21 -11.15 -16.26
N ILE A 62 0.02 -11.49 -15.00
CA ILE A 62 0.16 -10.51 -13.92
C ILE A 62 1.08 -11.05 -12.84
N GLU A 63 2.30 -10.53 -12.80
CA GLU A 63 3.28 -10.94 -11.80
C GLU A 63 2.92 -10.39 -10.40
N PRO A 64 3.11 -11.18 -9.33
CA PRO A 64 3.58 -12.56 -9.25
C PRO A 64 2.43 -13.58 -9.16
N PHE A 65 1.22 -13.23 -9.59
CA PHE A 65 0.08 -14.16 -9.55
C PHE A 65 0.17 -15.18 -10.68
N ASN A 66 0.40 -14.72 -11.90
CA ASN A 66 0.47 -15.54 -13.11
C ASN A 66 1.53 -15.01 -14.09
N SER A 67 2.49 -15.88 -14.43
CA SER A 67 3.30 -15.75 -15.65
C SER A 67 2.73 -16.66 -16.74
N LEU A 68 2.63 -16.17 -17.96
CA LEU A 68 2.13 -16.95 -19.10
C LEU A 68 3.27 -17.30 -20.03
N TYR A 69 3.46 -18.60 -20.29
CA TYR A 69 4.50 -19.06 -21.20
C TYR A 69 3.99 -20.17 -22.11
N ASN A 70 4.54 -20.21 -23.33
CA ASN A 70 4.23 -21.23 -24.30
C ASN A 70 5.08 -22.49 -24.03
N SER A 71 4.42 -23.63 -23.91
CA SER A 71 5.04 -24.94 -23.80
C SER A 71 4.66 -25.81 -25.01
N SER A 72 5.30 -26.97 -25.17
CA SER A 72 4.95 -27.94 -26.21
C SER A 72 3.49 -28.42 -26.14
N ASN A 73 2.89 -28.35 -24.95
CA ASN A 73 1.50 -28.72 -24.69
C ASN A 73 0.50 -27.54 -24.75
N GLY A 74 0.94 -26.37 -25.24
CA GLY A 74 0.14 -25.14 -25.31
C GLY A 74 0.50 -24.11 -24.25
N LEU A 75 -0.38 -23.12 -24.08
CA LEU A 75 -0.22 -22.04 -23.10
C LEU A 75 -0.31 -22.60 -21.68
N GLN A 76 0.65 -22.24 -20.82
CA GLN A 76 0.71 -22.62 -19.41
C GLN A 76 0.78 -21.39 -18.53
N ALA A 77 0.28 -21.52 -17.30
CA ALA A 77 0.33 -20.50 -16.25
C ALA A 77 1.27 -20.94 -15.13
N GLY A 78 2.20 -20.05 -14.78
CA GLY A 78 3.15 -20.19 -13.68
C GLY A 78 2.72 -19.46 -12.41
N ASP A 79 3.68 -19.28 -11.51
CA ASP A 79 3.54 -18.53 -10.25
C ASP A 79 2.40 -18.98 -9.33
N LEU A 80 1.93 -18.07 -8.46
CA LEU A 80 1.08 -18.41 -7.32
C LEU A 80 -0.25 -19.04 -7.78
N GLU A 81 -0.99 -18.33 -8.63
CA GLU A 81 -2.31 -18.77 -9.07
C GLU A 81 -2.25 -19.86 -10.12
N GLY A 82 -1.29 -19.83 -11.05
CA GLY A 82 -1.11 -20.90 -12.03
C GLY A 82 -0.77 -22.24 -11.37
N ARG A 83 0.09 -22.24 -10.34
CA ARG A 83 0.38 -23.45 -9.54
C ARG A 83 -0.82 -23.90 -8.72
N LEU A 84 -1.53 -22.95 -8.09
CA LEU A 84 -2.75 -23.25 -7.34
C LEU A 84 -3.82 -23.89 -8.23
N PHE A 85 -4.06 -23.33 -9.41
CA PHE A 85 -5.03 -23.85 -10.36
C PHE A 85 -4.64 -25.24 -10.89
N ASN A 86 -3.35 -25.48 -11.13
CA ASN A 86 -2.86 -26.81 -11.50
C ASN A 86 -3.05 -27.85 -10.37
N LEU A 87 -2.94 -27.45 -9.10
CA LEU A 87 -3.26 -28.32 -7.96
C LEU A 87 -4.76 -28.61 -7.89
N ILE A 88 -5.62 -27.62 -8.14
CA ILE A 88 -7.07 -27.79 -8.22
C ILE A 88 -7.43 -28.77 -9.34
N ALA A 89 -6.80 -28.63 -10.52
CA ALA A 89 -6.95 -29.54 -11.65
C ALA A 89 -6.60 -30.99 -11.31
N LYS A 90 -5.49 -31.20 -10.60
CA LYS A 90 -5.05 -32.54 -10.17
C LYS A 90 -5.93 -33.13 -9.09
N THR A 91 -6.36 -32.34 -8.11
CA THR A 91 -7.17 -32.81 -6.97
C THR A 91 -8.59 -33.16 -7.39
N LEU A 92 -9.18 -32.37 -8.28
CA LEU A 92 -10.52 -32.63 -8.82
C LEU A 92 -10.50 -33.44 -10.13
N ASN A 93 -9.33 -33.89 -10.61
CA ASN A 93 -9.16 -34.75 -11.78
C ASN A 93 -9.83 -34.19 -13.06
N PHE A 94 -9.49 -32.96 -13.45
CA PHE A 94 -9.86 -32.36 -14.73
C PHE A 94 -8.64 -31.86 -15.52
N ARG A 95 -8.84 -31.66 -16.82
CA ARG A 95 -7.90 -31.04 -17.74
C ARG A 95 -8.37 -29.65 -18.09
N PHE A 96 -7.46 -28.76 -18.46
CA PHE A 96 -7.83 -27.42 -18.88
C PHE A 96 -6.96 -26.93 -20.03
N ILE A 97 -7.54 -26.00 -20.80
CA ILE A 97 -6.88 -25.29 -21.89
C ILE A 97 -6.95 -23.81 -21.56
N LEU A 98 -5.77 -23.18 -21.44
CA LEU A 98 -5.69 -21.75 -21.17
C LEU A 98 -5.92 -20.94 -22.44
N LYS A 99 -6.63 -19.83 -22.29
CA LYS A 99 -6.88 -18.84 -23.32
C LYS A 99 -6.52 -17.47 -22.75
N ARG A 100 -5.79 -16.67 -23.54
CA ARG A 100 -5.56 -15.26 -23.22
C ARG A 100 -6.80 -14.43 -23.60
N PRO A 101 -7.31 -13.55 -22.71
CA PRO A 101 -8.46 -12.71 -23.03
C PRO A 101 -8.12 -11.67 -24.12
N GLU A 102 -9.16 -11.15 -24.76
CA GLU A 102 -9.02 -10.03 -25.68
C GLU A 102 -8.47 -8.80 -24.94
N ASN A 103 -7.47 -8.12 -25.53
CA ASN A 103 -6.72 -7.00 -24.93
C ASN A 103 -5.89 -7.31 -23.67
N ASP A 104 -5.78 -8.58 -23.26
CA ASP A 104 -4.98 -9.03 -22.11
C ASP A 104 -5.36 -8.32 -20.78
N ASP A 105 -6.66 -8.03 -20.62
CA ASP A 105 -7.20 -7.33 -19.45
C ASP A 105 -8.25 -8.17 -18.67
N TRP A 106 -8.51 -7.78 -17.42
CA TRP A 106 -9.57 -8.39 -16.61
C TRP A 106 -10.97 -8.15 -17.18
N GLY A 107 -11.15 -7.04 -17.90
CA GLY A 107 -12.44 -6.59 -18.37
C GLY A 107 -13.18 -5.64 -17.43
N GLU A 108 -13.94 -4.76 -18.07
CA GLU A 108 -14.84 -3.79 -17.44
C GLU A 108 -16.27 -4.00 -17.93
N LYS A 109 -17.23 -3.53 -17.12
CA LYS A 109 -18.64 -3.54 -17.50
C LYS A 109 -18.94 -2.29 -18.33
N LEU A 110 -19.40 -2.51 -19.55
CA LEU A 110 -19.78 -1.45 -20.47
C LEU A 110 -21.21 -0.94 -20.17
N PRO A 111 -21.57 0.30 -20.60
CA PRO A 111 -22.91 0.86 -20.39
C PRO A 111 -24.04 0.05 -21.03
N ASN A 112 -23.73 -0.77 -22.03
CA ASN A 112 -24.65 -1.69 -22.68
C ASN A 112 -24.87 -3.00 -21.90
N ASN A 113 -24.43 -3.08 -20.63
CA ASN A 113 -24.44 -4.27 -19.78
C ASN A 113 -23.65 -5.47 -20.34
N THR A 114 -22.68 -5.23 -21.21
CA THR A 114 -21.73 -6.26 -21.65
C THR A 114 -20.41 -6.14 -20.92
N TRP A 115 -19.61 -7.19 -20.97
CA TRP A 115 -18.29 -7.25 -20.33
C TRP A 115 -17.21 -7.42 -21.40
N THR A 116 -16.06 -6.79 -21.16
CA THR A 116 -14.83 -6.95 -21.97
C THR A 116 -13.84 -7.89 -21.29
N GLY A 117 -12.71 -8.19 -21.92
CA GLY A 117 -11.62 -8.94 -21.28
C GLY A 117 -11.97 -10.35 -20.84
N MET A 118 -11.30 -10.79 -19.77
CA MET A 118 -11.57 -12.09 -19.13
C MET A 118 -13.04 -12.24 -18.68
N LYS A 119 -13.63 -11.19 -18.07
CA LYS A 119 -15.05 -11.23 -17.66
C LYS A 119 -15.98 -11.33 -18.88
N GLY A 120 -15.60 -10.72 -20.00
CA GLY A 120 -16.31 -10.83 -21.27
C GLY A 120 -16.26 -12.23 -21.85
N ASP A 121 -15.11 -12.91 -21.76
CA ASP A 121 -14.97 -14.31 -22.15
C ASP A 121 -15.90 -15.23 -21.34
N LEU A 122 -16.00 -15.01 -20.02
CA LEU A 122 -16.94 -15.71 -19.15
C LEU A 122 -18.39 -15.39 -19.51
N PHE A 123 -18.72 -14.11 -19.69
CA PHE A 123 -20.08 -13.65 -19.96
C PHE A 123 -20.62 -14.15 -21.31
N LYS A 124 -19.75 -14.25 -22.33
CA LYS A 124 -20.08 -14.78 -23.65
C LYS A 124 -19.97 -16.31 -23.74
N ASN A 125 -19.71 -16.98 -22.61
CA ASN A 125 -19.53 -18.43 -22.51
C ASN A 125 -18.44 -18.98 -23.45
N VAL A 126 -17.37 -18.20 -23.64
CA VAL A 126 -16.19 -18.57 -24.43
C VAL A 126 -15.24 -19.44 -23.61
N THR A 127 -15.16 -19.15 -22.31
CA THR A 127 -14.42 -19.91 -21.29
C THR A 127 -15.34 -20.19 -20.11
N GLU A 128 -15.14 -21.31 -19.41
CA GLU A 128 -15.98 -21.68 -18.25
C GLU A 128 -15.40 -21.18 -16.92
N VAL A 129 -14.09 -20.90 -16.84
CA VAL A 129 -13.42 -20.43 -15.62
C VAL A 129 -12.45 -19.30 -15.93
N GLY A 130 -12.31 -18.34 -15.02
CA GLY A 130 -11.34 -17.26 -15.11
C GLY A 130 -10.53 -17.12 -13.82
N PHE A 131 -9.21 -16.94 -13.94
CA PHE A 131 -8.34 -16.65 -12.79
C PHE A 131 -7.14 -15.77 -13.20
N GLY A 132 -6.59 -15.03 -12.25
CA GLY A 132 -5.46 -14.12 -12.44
C GLY A 132 -5.68 -12.78 -11.78
N GLY A 133 -5.48 -12.69 -10.47
CA GLY A 133 -5.49 -11.43 -9.71
C GLY A 133 -6.86 -10.75 -9.66
N LEU A 134 -7.95 -11.51 -9.76
CA LEU A 134 -9.30 -10.93 -9.76
C LEU A 134 -9.70 -10.42 -8.38
N LEU A 135 -10.05 -9.14 -8.32
CA LEU A 135 -10.69 -8.55 -7.14
C LEU A 135 -12.18 -8.92 -7.12
N LEU A 136 -12.57 -9.70 -6.12
CA LEU A 136 -13.97 -10.06 -5.90
C LEU A 136 -14.73 -8.87 -5.32
N ASP A 137 -15.82 -8.50 -5.99
CA ASP A 137 -16.75 -7.47 -5.52
C ASP A 137 -18.19 -7.99 -5.63
N THR A 138 -19.11 -7.32 -4.95
CA THR A 138 -20.51 -7.75 -4.88
C THR A 138 -21.22 -7.68 -6.23
N GLU A 139 -20.89 -6.72 -7.09
CA GLU A 139 -21.50 -6.58 -8.40
C GLU A 139 -21.06 -7.71 -9.34
N LEU A 140 -19.77 -8.05 -9.32
CA LEU A 140 -19.18 -9.16 -10.05
C LEU A 140 -19.81 -10.47 -9.60
N CYS A 141 -19.87 -10.72 -8.29
CA CYS A 141 -20.39 -11.98 -7.75
C CYS A 141 -21.92 -12.10 -7.82
N ASN A 142 -22.64 -11.03 -8.17
CA ASN A 142 -24.06 -11.11 -8.52
C ASN A 142 -24.29 -11.57 -9.95
N VAL A 143 -23.31 -11.40 -10.84
CA VAL A 143 -23.39 -11.78 -12.26
C VAL A 143 -22.68 -13.11 -12.53
N PHE A 144 -21.57 -13.36 -11.84
CA PHE A 144 -20.74 -14.56 -11.97
C PHE A 144 -20.69 -15.35 -10.67
N ASP A 145 -20.54 -16.66 -10.78
CA ASP A 145 -20.31 -17.53 -9.63
C ASP A 145 -18.87 -17.37 -9.12
N CYS A 146 -18.70 -16.58 -8.06
CA CYS A 146 -17.41 -16.36 -7.41
C CYS A 146 -17.04 -17.51 -6.46
N THR A 147 -15.75 -17.85 -6.42
CA THR A 147 -15.19 -18.73 -5.39
C THR A 147 -14.96 -18.00 -4.07
N SER A 148 -14.66 -18.76 -3.01
CA SER A 148 -14.22 -18.17 -1.76
C SER A 148 -12.86 -17.47 -1.95
N PRO A 149 -12.68 -16.23 -1.45
CA PRO A 149 -11.41 -15.53 -1.55
C PRO A 149 -10.33 -16.30 -0.79
N TYR A 150 -9.21 -16.55 -1.46
CA TYR A 150 -8.04 -17.22 -0.86
C TYR A 150 -6.93 -16.23 -0.47
N LEU A 151 -6.97 -15.00 -0.99
CA LEU A 151 -6.04 -13.93 -0.66
C LEU A 151 -6.83 -12.66 -0.30
N LYS A 152 -6.33 -11.93 0.70
CA LYS A 152 -6.84 -10.62 1.09
C LYS A 152 -5.75 -9.59 0.90
N ASP A 153 -6.05 -8.59 0.07
CA ASP A 153 -5.14 -7.51 -0.26
C ASP A 153 -5.69 -6.15 0.18
N ARG A 154 -4.84 -5.13 0.15
CA ARG A 154 -5.21 -3.73 0.34
C ARG A 154 -4.63 -2.91 -0.80
N LEU A 155 -5.47 -2.05 -1.34
CA LEU A 155 -5.02 -1.02 -2.25
C LEU A 155 -4.19 -0.01 -1.44
N ILE A 156 -3.02 0.38 -1.94
CA ILE A 156 -2.17 1.42 -1.33
C ILE A 156 -1.63 2.39 -2.38
N TRP A 157 -1.24 3.57 -1.92
CA TRP A 157 -0.45 4.50 -2.71
C TRP A 157 1.03 4.16 -2.62
N HIS A 158 1.66 4.07 -3.77
CA HIS A 158 3.10 4.05 -3.92
C HIS A 158 3.59 5.47 -4.16
N VAL A 159 4.58 5.89 -3.39
CA VAL A 159 5.25 7.19 -3.52
C VAL A 159 6.73 6.94 -3.85
N ALA A 160 7.37 7.94 -4.46
CA ALA A 160 8.79 7.87 -4.73
C ALA A 160 9.57 7.65 -3.43
N ARG A 161 10.68 6.92 -3.51
CA ARG A 161 11.53 6.70 -2.34
C ARG A 161 12.09 8.04 -1.89
N PRO A 162 12.03 8.38 -0.59
CA PRO A 162 12.62 9.63 -0.13
C PRO A 162 14.13 9.65 -0.33
N LEU A 163 14.64 10.81 -0.70
CA LEU A 163 16.06 11.09 -0.69
C LEU A 163 16.57 11.16 0.76
N GLN A 164 17.82 10.73 0.94
CA GLN A 164 18.52 10.89 2.20
C GLN A 164 18.90 12.35 2.35
N ILE A 165 18.64 12.90 3.53
CA ILE A 165 18.98 14.30 3.82
C ILE A 165 20.51 14.44 3.80
N PRO A 166 21.08 15.47 3.15
CA PRO A 166 22.52 15.69 3.15
C PRO A 166 23.07 15.82 4.58
N GLN A 167 24.15 15.11 4.90
CA GLN A 167 24.72 15.05 6.26
C GLN A 167 25.08 16.42 6.84
N TRP A 168 25.53 17.37 6.01
CA TRP A 168 25.86 18.72 6.45
C TRP A 168 24.67 19.46 7.05
N GLN A 169 23.44 19.14 6.64
CA GLN A 169 22.23 19.74 7.22
C GLN A 169 22.00 19.29 8.67
N GLY A 170 22.62 18.17 9.07
CA GLY A 170 22.60 17.70 10.45
C GLY A 170 23.10 18.75 11.45
N ILE A 171 24.05 19.60 11.06
CA ILE A 171 24.68 20.62 11.92
C ILE A 171 23.66 21.57 12.54
N TYR A 172 22.76 22.14 11.74
CA TYR A 172 21.75 23.09 12.25
C TYR A 172 20.44 22.39 12.68
N ARG A 173 20.16 21.20 12.14
CA ARG A 173 18.94 20.42 12.42
C ARG A 173 18.96 19.71 13.77
N VAL A 174 20.12 19.66 14.46
CA VAL A 174 20.24 19.06 15.80
C VAL A 174 19.18 19.55 16.77
N PHE A 175 18.96 20.86 16.78
CA PHE A 175 17.95 21.51 17.59
C PHE A 175 16.89 22.19 16.71
N LYS A 176 15.64 22.16 17.17
CA LYS A 176 14.58 22.96 16.55
C LYS A 176 14.90 24.45 16.69
N THR A 177 14.40 25.28 15.79
CA THR A 177 14.68 26.73 15.74
C THR A 177 14.43 27.43 17.08
N TYR A 178 13.34 27.08 17.79
CA TYR A 178 13.04 27.68 19.09
C TYR A 178 14.08 27.32 20.17
N MET A 179 14.68 26.12 20.12
CA MET A 179 15.72 25.71 21.07
C MET A 179 17.01 26.51 20.85
N TRP A 180 17.40 26.75 19.59
CA TRP A 180 18.52 27.64 19.26
C TRP A 180 18.31 29.05 19.81
N ILE A 181 17.10 29.60 19.64
CA ILE A 181 16.73 30.91 20.19
C ILE A 181 16.83 30.90 21.71
N THR A 182 16.31 29.86 22.38
CA THR A 182 16.39 29.73 23.84
C THR A 182 17.83 29.65 24.34
N ILE A 183 18.71 28.90 23.67
CA ILE A 183 20.15 28.83 24.01
C ILE A 183 20.78 30.22 23.90
N LEU A 184 20.53 30.95 22.80
CA LEU A 184 21.04 32.31 22.62
C LEU A 184 20.55 33.27 23.71
N ILE A 185 19.26 33.21 24.08
CA ILE A 185 18.69 34.01 25.16
C ILE A 185 19.39 33.70 26.49
N ILE A 186 19.59 32.42 26.82
CA ILE A 186 20.26 32.01 28.06
C ILE A 186 21.71 32.51 28.09
N CYS A 187 22.45 32.40 26.97
CA CYS A 187 23.81 32.95 26.86
C CYS A 187 23.83 34.45 27.18
N VAL A 188 22.89 35.22 26.63
CA VAL A 188 22.80 36.67 26.87
C VAL A 188 22.44 36.97 28.32
N VAL A 189 21.44 36.28 28.88
CA VAL A 189 20.99 36.47 30.26
C VAL A 189 22.12 36.17 31.25
N VAL A 190 22.81 35.04 31.10
CA VAL A 190 23.95 34.68 31.96
C VAL A 190 25.10 35.67 31.83
N THR A 191 25.39 36.14 30.61
CA THR A 191 26.39 37.20 30.39
C THR A 191 26.05 38.47 31.16
N ILE A 192 24.78 38.92 31.08
CA ILE A 192 24.32 40.11 31.80
C ILE A 192 24.38 39.90 33.33
N LEU A 193 23.95 38.74 33.83
CA LEU A 193 24.00 38.42 35.25
C LEU A 193 25.45 38.40 35.79
N MET A 194 26.37 37.78 35.04
CA MET A 194 27.80 37.76 35.39
C MET A 194 28.40 39.16 35.40
N TRP A 195 28.04 39.99 34.42
CA TRP A 195 28.47 41.39 34.37
C TRP A 195 27.93 42.21 35.55
N LEU A 196 26.63 42.13 35.86
CA LEU A 196 26.02 42.83 36.99
C LEU A 196 26.61 42.41 38.34
N MET A 197 26.83 41.10 38.54
CA MET A 197 27.48 40.59 39.75
C MET A 197 28.96 41.00 39.81
N GLY A 198 29.66 41.02 38.68
CA GLY A 198 31.04 41.49 38.56
C GLY A 198 31.19 42.96 38.96
N LEU A 199 30.24 43.81 38.58
CA LEU A 199 30.16 45.20 39.02
C LEU A 199 29.91 45.30 40.54
N SER A 200 28.96 44.53 41.07
CA SER A 200 28.60 44.56 42.49
C SER A 200 29.75 44.12 43.41
N GLU A 201 30.51 43.10 43.00
CA GLU A 201 31.58 42.50 43.80
C GLU A 201 32.96 43.11 43.44
N LYS A 202 33.01 44.11 42.55
CA LYS A 202 34.21 44.83 42.07
C LYS A 202 35.29 43.91 41.48
N GLU A 203 34.88 42.88 40.75
CA GLU A 203 35.79 41.93 40.08
C GLU A 203 36.31 42.49 38.76
N VAL A 204 37.61 42.72 38.66
CA VAL A 204 38.27 43.37 37.50
C VAL A 204 38.01 42.63 36.18
N TYR A 205 37.90 41.31 36.22
CA TYR A 205 37.77 40.46 35.03
C TYR A 205 36.35 40.40 34.43
N PHE A 206 35.32 40.73 35.23
CA PHE A 206 33.91 40.70 34.80
C PHE A 206 33.28 42.10 34.79
N HIS A 207 34.08 43.14 35.02
CA HIS A 207 33.59 44.52 35.11
C HIS A 207 33.12 45.06 33.75
N LYS A 208 33.73 44.60 32.65
CA LYS A 208 33.32 45.00 31.29
C LYS A 208 32.44 43.94 30.63
N LEU A 209 31.49 44.40 29.83
CA LEU A 209 30.48 43.56 29.19
C LEU A 209 31.11 42.70 28.07
N ASP A 210 32.05 43.26 27.31
CA ASP A 210 32.85 42.56 26.29
C ASP A 210 33.67 41.40 26.88
N GLN A 211 34.34 41.64 28.01
CA GLN A 211 35.13 40.64 28.72
C GLN A 211 34.23 39.53 29.25
N SER A 212 33.13 39.89 29.91
CA SER A 212 32.14 38.93 30.42
C SER A 212 31.55 38.07 29.29
N PHE A 213 31.19 38.68 28.16
CA PHE A 213 30.70 37.96 26.99
C PHE A 213 31.74 36.99 26.44
N SER A 214 32.98 37.43 26.26
CA SER A 214 34.05 36.57 25.74
C SER A 214 34.33 35.37 26.64
N HIS A 215 34.29 35.56 27.97
CA HIS A 215 34.45 34.49 28.95
C HIS A 215 33.28 33.50 28.93
N MET A 216 32.03 34.00 28.84
CA MET A 216 30.87 33.11 28.76
C MET A 216 30.85 32.34 27.44
N TRP A 217 31.18 33.00 26.33
CA TRP A 217 31.26 32.40 25.01
C TRP A 217 32.37 31.34 24.91
N ALA A 218 33.56 31.63 25.46
CA ALA A 218 34.65 30.65 25.54
C ALA A 218 34.21 29.40 26.31
N SER A 219 33.58 29.58 27.47
CA SER A 219 33.06 28.45 28.26
C SER A 219 31.96 27.66 27.52
N PHE A 220 31.12 28.33 26.71
CA PHE A 220 30.10 27.67 25.89
C PHE A 220 30.72 26.80 24.80
N LEU A 221 31.79 27.28 24.17
CA LEU A 221 32.56 26.52 23.16
C LEU A 221 33.44 25.41 23.76
N GLY A 222 33.38 25.18 25.08
CA GLY A 222 34.20 24.20 25.78
C GLY A 222 35.67 24.61 25.96
N VAL A 223 35.97 25.90 25.77
CA VAL A 223 37.31 26.47 25.99
C VAL A 223 37.45 26.92 27.45
N SER A 224 38.61 26.68 28.04
CA SER A 224 38.89 27.10 29.42
C SER A 224 38.98 28.62 29.53
N VAL A 225 38.38 29.16 30.59
CA VAL A 225 38.50 30.58 30.93
C VAL A 225 39.78 30.78 31.76
N PRO A 226 40.66 31.72 31.40
CA PRO A 226 41.98 31.88 32.04
C PRO A 226 41.92 32.41 33.48
N CYS A 227 40.78 32.96 33.92
CA CYS A 227 40.63 33.55 35.24
C CYS A 227 39.36 33.05 35.93
N LEU A 228 39.50 32.55 37.15
CA LEU A 228 38.36 32.11 37.97
C LEU A 228 37.80 33.29 38.78
N PRO A 229 36.47 33.38 38.94
CA PRO A 229 35.85 34.37 39.84
C PRO A 229 36.27 34.10 41.29
N LYS A 230 36.59 35.16 42.06
CA LYS A 230 37.05 35.04 43.46
C LYS A 230 35.87 35.07 44.44
N SER A 231 34.84 35.86 44.17
CA SER A 231 33.62 35.92 45.00
C SER A 231 32.84 34.59 44.96
N PRO A 232 32.35 34.07 46.11
CA PRO A 232 31.63 32.79 46.16
C PRO A 232 30.33 32.81 45.34
N LYS A 233 29.63 33.96 45.27
CA LYS A 233 28.38 34.09 44.50
C LYS A 233 28.62 33.95 43.00
N LEU A 234 29.62 34.66 42.46
CA LEU A 234 30.02 34.51 41.05
C LEU A 234 30.52 33.10 40.77
N ARG A 235 31.24 32.48 41.71
CA ARG A 235 31.74 31.12 41.54
C ARG A 235 30.60 30.09 41.44
N THR A 236 29.55 30.23 42.24
CA THR A 236 28.35 29.38 42.13
C THR A 236 27.65 29.56 40.79
N LEU A 237 27.42 30.81 40.34
CA LEU A 237 26.79 31.09 39.05
C LEU A 237 27.63 30.55 37.88
N PHE A 238 28.94 30.78 37.90
CA PHE A 238 29.87 30.26 36.91
C PHE A 238 29.88 28.73 36.89
N PHE A 239 29.82 28.08 38.04
CA PHE A 239 29.77 26.62 38.11
C PHE A 239 28.47 26.06 37.49
N ILE A 240 27.32 26.68 37.77
CA ILE A 240 26.04 26.32 37.15
C ILE A 240 26.12 26.51 35.62
N TRP A 241 26.71 27.62 35.15
CA TRP A 241 26.93 27.89 33.74
C TRP A 241 27.80 26.82 33.06
N VAL A 242 28.91 26.43 33.70
CA VAL A 242 29.79 25.38 33.18
C VAL A 242 29.05 24.04 33.08
N ILE A 243 28.25 23.67 34.08
CA ILE A 243 27.42 22.46 34.02
C ILE A 243 26.42 22.54 32.86
N TYR A 244 25.75 23.69 32.68
CA TYR A 244 24.82 23.90 31.58
C TYR A 244 25.51 23.75 30.22
N CYS A 245 26.64 24.41 30.02
CA CYS A 245 27.45 24.31 28.79
C CYS A 245 27.87 22.87 28.51
N LEU A 246 28.30 22.13 29.55
CA LEU A 246 28.66 20.72 29.43
C LEU A 246 27.47 19.88 28.95
N HIS A 247 26.28 20.08 29.53
CA HIS A 247 25.08 19.35 29.13
C HIS A 247 24.68 19.67 27.68
N ILE A 248 24.66 20.96 27.29
CA ILE A 248 24.31 21.36 25.92
C ILE A 248 25.32 20.80 24.90
N ASN A 249 26.62 20.85 25.19
CA ASN A 249 27.64 20.29 24.30
C ASN A 249 27.52 18.76 24.15
N ILE A 250 27.27 18.04 25.24
CA ILE A 250 27.07 16.58 25.21
C ILE A 250 25.83 16.23 24.37
N LEU A 251 24.70 16.92 24.61
CA LEU A 251 23.48 16.70 23.85
C LEU A 251 23.69 17.01 22.37
N TYR A 252 24.30 18.16 22.05
CA TYR A 252 24.57 18.54 20.67
C TYR A 252 25.46 17.52 19.97
N LEU A 253 26.57 17.12 20.58
CA LEU A 253 27.50 16.15 20.01
C LEU A 253 26.85 14.76 19.84
N SER A 254 26.05 14.32 20.81
CA SER A 254 25.34 13.04 20.75
C SER A 254 24.36 12.99 19.58
N PHE A 255 23.51 14.00 19.43
CA PHE A 255 22.55 14.07 18.34
C PHE A 255 23.22 14.33 16.99
N LEU A 256 24.25 15.19 16.93
CA LEU A 256 25.02 15.41 15.71
C LEU A 256 25.66 14.11 15.22
N THR A 257 26.23 13.31 16.12
CA THR A 257 26.79 11.99 15.79
C THR A 257 25.71 11.08 15.21
N SER A 258 24.52 11.05 15.83
CA SER A 258 23.39 10.27 15.31
C SER A 258 22.96 10.72 13.91
N PHE A 259 22.90 12.03 13.64
CA PHE A 259 22.52 12.55 12.32
C PHE A 259 23.61 12.37 11.26
N MET A 260 24.88 12.35 11.66
CA MET A 260 25.98 12.04 10.74
C MET A 260 26.01 10.55 10.36
N ILE A 261 25.63 9.66 11.29
CA ILE A 261 25.51 8.22 11.02
C ILE A 261 24.26 7.93 10.18
N ASN A 262 23.11 8.49 10.57
CA ASN A 262 21.86 8.35 9.85
C ASN A 262 21.12 9.70 9.80
N PRO A 263 21.24 10.45 8.69
CA PRO A 263 20.62 11.76 8.55
C PRO A 263 19.09 11.69 8.46
N GLY A 264 18.54 10.49 8.28
CA GLY A 264 17.14 10.29 7.98
C GLY A 264 16.78 10.74 6.58
N SER A 265 15.52 10.48 6.25
CA SER A 265 14.94 10.74 4.95
C SER A 265 14.16 12.03 4.94
N GLU A 266 14.06 12.65 3.76
CA GLU A 266 13.14 13.76 3.55
C GLU A 266 11.70 13.34 3.82
N HIS A 267 10.88 14.30 4.24
CA HIS A 267 9.46 14.07 4.46
C HIS A 267 8.80 13.66 3.14
N GLN A 268 7.90 12.68 3.20
CA GLN A 268 7.14 12.19 2.05
C GLN A 268 5.67 12.19 2.40
N VAL A 269 4.85 12.21 1.35
CA VAL A 269 3.40 12.12 1.47
C VAL A 269 3.05 10.84 2.22
N SER A 270 2.49 11.03 3.41
CA SER A 270 2.23 9.97 4.39
C SER A 270 0.76 9.61 4.50
N SER A 271 -0.13 10.51 4.05
CA SER A 271 -1.58 10.30 4.05
C SER A 271 -2.23 10.69 2.72
N VAL A 272 -3.46 10.23 2.51
CA VAL A 272 -4.24 10.55 1.32
C VAL A 272 -4.65 12.03 1.32
N GLU A 273 -4.93 12.58 2.50
CA GLU A 273 -5.25 14.00 2.67
C GLU A 273 -4.06 14.86 2.27
N GLU A 274 -2.85 14.49 2.71
CA GLU A 274 -1.62 15.17 2.31
C GLU A 274 -1.40 15.07 0.80
N LEU A 275 -1.69 13.91 0.19
CA LEU A 275 -1.59 13.73 -1.25
C LEU A 275 -2.52 14.67 -2.02
N ILE A 276 -3.76 14.82 -1.58
CA ILE A 276 -4.77 15.65 -2.23
C ILE A 276 -4.47 17.14 -2.08
N HIS A 277 -3.95 17.55 -0.92
CA HIS A 277 -3.52 18.93 -0.69
C HIS A 277 -2.18 19.25 -1.37
N SER A 278 -1.40 18.25 -1.75
CA SER A 278 -0.17 18.44 -2.51
C SER A 278 -0.46 18.80 -3.97
N THR A 279 0.48 19.49 -4.63
CA THR A 279 0.43 19.76 -6.07
C THR A 279 0.85 18.56 -6.93
N LEU A 280 1.00 17.37 -6.32
CA LEU A 280 1.45 16.17 -7.01
C LEU A 280 0.30 15.62 -7.86
N GLN A 281 0.66 15.19 -9.07
CA GLN A 281 -0.28 14.47 -9.91
C GLN A 281 -0.20 13.00 -9.56
N TYR A 282 -1.34 12.34 -9.42
CA TYR A 282 -1.39 10.93 -9.10
C TYR A 282 -2.18 10.16 -10.14
N GLY A 283 -1.87 8.88 -10.30
CA GLY A 283 -2.49 8.05 -11.32
C GLY A 283 -2.88 6.67 -10.80
N TYR A 284 -3.84 6.05 -11.49
CA TYR A 284 -4.26 4.69 -11.23
C TYR A 284 -5.01 4.10 -12.43
N HIS A 285 -5.28 2.80 -12.37
CA HIS A 285 -5.98 2.04 -13.41
C HIS A 285 -7.51 2.26 -13.36
N ASN A 286 -8.17 2.51 -14.49
CA ASN A 286 -9.61 2.87 -14.54
C ASN A 286 -10.53 1.85 -13.87
N GLY A 287 -10.16 0.57 -13.89
CA GLY A 287 -10.88 -0.49 -13.17
C GLY A 287 -11.06 -0.23 -11.66
N PHE A 288 -10.30 0.69 -11.06
CA PHE A 288 -10.47 1.11 -9.67
C PHE A 288 -11.51 2.24 -9.47
N ASP A 289 -11.95 2.93 -10.53
CA ASP A 289 -12.90 4.06 -10.43
C ASP A 289 -14.18 3.69 -9.67
N LYS A 290 -14.64 2.44 -9.82
CA LYS A 290 -15.81 1.91 -9.12
C LYS A 290 -15.68 1.95 -7.59
N TYR A 291 -14.46 1.86 -7.04
CA TYR A 291 -14.22 1.91 -5.60
C TYR A 291 -14.18 3.34 -5.04
N PHE A 292 -14.09 4.35 -5.92
CA PHE A 292 -14.04 5.78 -5.56
C PHE A 292 -15.33 6.53 -5.95
N ASN A 293 -16.38 5.82 -6.36
CA ASN A 293 -17.61 6.41 -6.91
C ASN A 293 -18.64 6.82 -5.84
N ASP A 294 -18.21 7.20 -4.64
CA ASP A 294 -19.11 7.70 -3.59
C ASP A 294 -19.18 9.24 -3.67
N PRO A 295 -20.33 9.82 -4.09
CA PRO A 295 -20.48 11.27 -4.21
C PRO A 295 -20.62 11.97 -2.85
N THR A 296 -20.85 11.22 -1.76
CA THR A 296 -20.97 11.80 -0.42
C THR A 296 -19.61 12.12 0.20
N ASP A 297 -18.56 11.46 -0.27
CA ASP A 297 -17.19 11.69 0.18
C ASP A 297 -16.45 12.65 -0.76
N ASN A 298 -16.26 13.87 -0.29
CA ASN A 298 -15.52 14.91 -1.02
C ASN A 298 -14.07 14.50 -1.34
N LEU A 299 -13.46 13.64 -0.51
CA LEU A 299 -12.12 13.11 -0.73
C LEU A 299 -12.11 12.25 -2.00
N MET A 300 -13.05 11.32 -2.14
CA MET A 300 -13.14 10.41 -3.28
C MET A 300 -13.45 11.15 -4.58
N VAL A 301 -14.36 12.12 -4.54
CA VAL A 301 -14.66 12.99 -5.70
C VAL A 301 -13.42 13.78 -6.13
N THR A 302 -12.64 14.29 -5.18
CA THR A 302 -11.40 15.01 -5.48
C THR A 302 -10.35 14.10 -6.10
N ILE A 303 -10.23 12.86 -5.60
CA ILE A 303 -9.38 11.78 -6.15
C ILE A 303 -9.76 11.49 -7.60
N LEU A 304 -11.05 11.27 -7.86
CA LEU A 304 -11.53 11.03 -9.21
C LEU A 304 -11.17 12.20 -10.15
N ASN A 305 -11.43 13.44 -9.74
CA ASN A 305 -11.29 14.59 -10.65
C ASN A 305 -9.85 14.92 -11.06
N HIS A 306 -8.86 14.64 -10.20
CA HIS A 306 -7.46 14.98 -10.47
C HIS A 306 -6.59 13.79 -10.88
N ARG A 307 -7.18 12.60 -11.04
CA ARG A 307 -6.44 11.40 -11.45
C ARG A 307 -5.90 11.49 -12.87
N LYS A 308 -4.78 10.82 -13.10
CA LYS A 308 -4.31 10.47 -14.44
C LYS A 308 -4.42 8.98 -14.70
N HIS A 309 -5.03 8.62 -15.84
CA HIS A 309 -5.10 7.24 -16.24
C HIS A 309 -3.71 6.67 -16.53
N CYS A 310 -3.45 5.49 -15.99
CA CYS A 310 -2.27 4.70 -16.28
C CYS A 310 -2.62 3.55 -17.21
N GLU A 311 -2.06 3.58 -18.42
CA GLU A 311 -2.26 2.55 -19.43
C GLU A 311 -1.53 1.25 -19.06
N GLY A 312 -2.16 0.12 -19.36
CA GLY A 312 -1.59 -1.22 -19.21
C GLY A 312 -1.50 -1.71 -17.76
N ASP A 313 -0.45 -2.49 -17.48
CA ASP A 313 -0.13 -3.11 -16.18
C ASP A 313 0.32 -2.11 -15.09
N GLY A 314 0.40 -0.81 -15.41
CA GLY A 314 0.88 0.22 -14.50
C GLY A 314 2.40 0.37 -14.43
N THR A 315 3.18 -0.51 -15.08
CA THR A 315 4.66 -0.48 -15.05
C THR A 315 5.22 0.84 -15.57
N ARG A 316 4.61 1.41 -16.62
CA ARG A 316 5.00 2.74 -17.13
C ARG A 316 4.76 3.85 -16.11
N CYS A 317 3.70 3.77 -15.31
CA CYS A 317 3.41 4.76 -14.27
C CYS A 317 4.36 4.62 -13.09
N LEU A 318 4.67 3.39 -12.68
CA LEU A 318 5.73 3.12 -11.70
C LEU A 318 7.08 3.67 -12.16
N LEU A 319 7.45 3.46 -13.43
CA LEU A 319 8.69 4.04 -13.99
C LEU A 319 8.65 5.57 -14.02
N ARG A 320 7.52 6.20 -14.34
CA ARG A 320 7.36 7.66 -14.27
C ARG A 320 7.52 8.19 -12.85
N MET A 321 6.99 7.49 -11.84
CA MET A 321 7.19 7.83 -10.44
C MET A 321 8.67 7.80 -10.07
N VAL A 322 9.39 6.75 -10.48
CA VAL A 322 10.82 6.59 -10.18
C VAL A 322 11.68 7.65 -10.87
N ILE A 323 11.38 7.99 -12.12
CA ILE A 323 12.20 8.92 -12.92
C ILE A 323 11.92 10.39 -12.57
N LYS A 324 10.66 10.73 -12.30
CA LYS A 324 10.24 12.13 -12.09
C LYS A 324 10.04 12.50 -10.63
N GLU A 325 10.02 11.54 -9.71
CA GLU A 325 9.74 11.73 -8.26
C GLU A 325 8.41 12.44 -7.94
N ILE A 326 7.52 12.64 -8.93
CA ILE A 326 6.36 13.55 -8.84
C ILE A 326 5.01 12.82 -8.99
N PHE A 327 4.99 11.48 -9.06
CA PHE A 327 3.78 10.73 -9.39
C PHE A 327 3.44 9.57 -8.46
N PRO A 328 2.66 9.79 -7.39
CA PRO A 328 2.12 8.71 -6.60
C PRO A 328 1.15 7.84 -7.42
N PHE A 329 1.24 6.52 -7.26
CA PHE A 329 0.50 5.54 -8.07
C PHE A 329 -0.18 4.51 -7.18
N TRP A 330 -1.44 4.18 -7.46
CA TRP A 330 -2.08 3.05 -6.79
C TRP A 330 -1.58 1.74 -7.36
N TYR A 331 -1.09 0.88 -6.48
CA TYR A 331 -0.81 -0.51 -6.82
C TYR A 331 -1.22 -1.40 -5.66
N GLN A 332 -1.57 -2.64 -5.99
CA GLN A 332 -2.00 -3.63 -5.05
C GLN A 332 -0.77 -4.20 -4.30
N LYS A 333 -0.80 -4.23 -2.96
CA LYS A 333 0.37 -4.65 -2.18
C LYS A 333 0.30 -6.16 -1.90
N LEU A 334 1.07 -6.89 -2.68
CA LEU A 334 1.34 -8.33 -2.53
C LEU A 334 1.64 -8.75 -1.09
#